data_AF-A0A6N6PI12-F1
#
_entry.id   AF-A0A6N6PI12-F1
#
_cell.length_a   1.000
_cell.length_b   1.000
_cell.length_c   1.000
_cell.angle_alpha   90.00
_cell.angle_beta   90.00
_cell.angle_gamma   90.00
#
_symmetry.space_group_name_H-M   'P 1'
#
loop_
_entity.id
_entity.type
_entity.pdbx_description
1 polymer ?
#
loop_
_entity_poly.entity_id
_entity_poly.type
_entity_poly.pdbx_seq_one_letter_code
_entity_poly.pdbx_strand_id
1 'polypeptide(L)'
;MPASVLFLTLIVGLSACGPRVTNRNIDALNAQIDSGRTLSIKEVESILGQPTRKEARHIEQQTVRELPLVRYAYAQDGQEVELHFIDGKLQNRAVRFGEKAPETAPLKMKAKPEAEK
;
A
#
# COMPACT_ATOMS: atom_id res chain seq x y z
N MET A 1 -22.75 10.02 56.53
CA MET A 1 -22.55 11.08 55.52
C MET A 1 -21.82 10.46 54.34
N PRO A 2 -22.33 10.66 53.11
CA PRO A 2 -21.99 9.86 51.94
C PRO A 2 -20.77 10.41 51.18
N ALA A 3 -20.37 9.66 50.16
CA ALA A 3 -19.60 10.13 49.00
C ALA A 3 -18.08 10.29 49.18
N SER A 4 -17.39 9.19 49.49
CA SER A 4 -15.95 9.07 49.20
C SER A 4 -15.72 8.28 47.92
N VAL A 5 -15.44 9.06 46.86
CA VAL A 5 -14.44 8.75 45.82
C VAL A 5 -14.71 7.52 44.96
N LEU A 6 -15.69 7.63 44.06
CA LEU A 6 -15.91 6.72 42.94
C LEU A 6 -15.68 7.50 41.63
N PHE A 7 -14.43 7.93 41.39
CA PHE A 7 -14.08 8.76 40.22
C PHE A 7 -12.64 8.50 39.76
N LEU A 8 -12.29 7.27 39.38
CA LEU A 8 -10.94 6.98 38.85
C LEU A 8 -10.89 5.86 37.80
N THR A 9 -11.91 5.72 36.95
CA THR A 9 -11.97 4.65 35.93
C THR A 9 -12.25 5.14 34.49
N LEU A 10 -12.14 6.44 34.20
CA LEU A 10 -12.58 6.99 32.91
C LEU A 10 -11.47 7.66 32.07
N ILE A 11 -10.24 7.13 32.04
CA ILE A 11 -9.17 7.65 31.17
C ILE A 11 -8.37 6.53 30.47
N VAL A 12 -9.05 5.51 29.94
CA VAL A 12 -8.42 4.56 29.01
C VAL A 12 -9.35 4.38 27.81
N GLY A 13 -9.12 5.14 26.73
CA GLY A 13 -9.99 4.96 25.56
C GLY A 13 -9.70 5.74 24.28
N LEU A 14 -8.59 6.49 24.15
CA LEU A 14 -8.40 7.37 22.97
C LEU A 14 -7.06 7.21 22.22
N SER A 15 -6.21 6.26 22.58
CA SER A 15 -4.90 6.12 21.94
C SER A 15 -4.87 5.34 20.61
N ALA A 16 -6.02 5.04 19.99
CA ALA A 16 -6.09 4.29 18.72
C ALA A 16 -6.29 5.18 17.47
N CYS A 17 -6.01 6.49 17.55
CA CYS A 17 -6.00 7.37 16.37
C CYS A 17 -4.67 7.28 15.60
N GLY A 18 -4.38 6.10 15.05
CA GLY A 18 -3.36 5.98 14.01
C GLY A 18 -3.84 6.61 12.69
N PRO A 19 -2.93 7.01 11.79
CA PRO A 19 -3.30 7.45 10.45
C PRO A 19 -4.11 6.35 9.75
N ARG A 20 -5.34 6.70 9.34
CA ARG A 20 -6.31 5.77 8.77
C ARG A 20 -6.38 5.95 7.25
N VAL A 21 -6.15 4.88 6.53
CA VAL A 21 -6.32 4.80 5.07
C VAL A 21 -7.77 4.43 4.77
N THR A 22 -8.42 5.21 3.92
CA THR A 22 -9.80 4.92 3.49
C THR A 22 -9.83 4.53 2.02
N ASN A 23 -10.91 3.84 1.60
CA ASN A 23 -11.14 3.56 0.18
C ASN A 23 -11.19 4.84 -0.68
N ARG A 24 -11.57 5.97 -0.09
CA ARG A 24 -11.52 7.27 -0.78
C ARG A 24 -10.09 7.72 -1.08
N ASN A 25 -9.13 7.44 -0.19
CA ASN A 25 -7.71 7.71 -0.45
C ASN A 25 -7.18 6.80 -1.56
N ILE A 26 -7.59 5.53 -1.54
CA ILE A 26 -7.26 4.55 -2.60
C ILE A 26 -7.82 4.98 -3.95
N ASP A 27 -9.04 5.49 -3.99
CA ASP A 27 -9.66 6.01 -5.21
C ASP A 27 -8.93 7.24 -5.74
N ALA A 28 -8.53 8.16 -4.86
CA ALA A 28 -7.75 9.32 -5.25
C ALA A 28 -6.38 8.93 -5.82
N LEU A 29 -5.74 7.91 -5.25
CA LEU A 29 -4.50 7.33 -5.77
C LEU A 29 -4.73 6.73 -7.16
N ASN A 30 -5.74 5.88 -7.31
CA ASN A 30 -6.04 5.18 -8.56
C ASN A 30 -6.42 6.16 -9.68
N ALA A 31 -7.17 7.22 -9.38
CA ALA A 31 -7.49 8.26 -10.36
C ALA A 31 -6.23 8.92 -10.96
N GLN A 32 -5.17 9.10 -10.17
CA GLN A 32 -3.90 9.62 -10.67
C GLN A 32 -3.19 8.61 -11.58
N ILE A 33 -3.19 7.33 -11.23
CA ILE A 33 -2.63 6.26 -12.07
C ILE A 33 -3.41 6.18 -13.40
N ASP A 34 -4.73 6.30 -13.34
CA ASP A 34 -5.63 6.22 -14.50
C ASP A 34 -5.47 7.39 -15.46
N SER A 35 -5.03 8.54 -14.94
CA SER A 35 -4.61 9.68 -15.76
C SER A 35 -3.26 9.45 -16.50
N GLY A 36 -2.64 8.29 -16.31
CA GLY A 36 -1.35 7.92 -16.92
C GLY A 36 -0.14 8.42 -16.13
N ARG A 37 -0.31 8.96 -14.92
CA ARG A 37 0.80 9.39 -14.08
C ARG A 37 1.38 8.21 -13.32
N THR A 38 2.71 8.14 -13.29
CA THR A 38 3.42 7.21 -12.41
C THR A 38 3.73 7.91 -11.09
N LEU A 39 3.30 7.33 -9.98
CA LEU A 39 3.47 7.92 -8.66
C LEU A 39 4.74 7.41 -7.99
N SER A 40 5.49 8.33 -7.39
CA SER A 40 6.63 8.01 -6.53
C SER A 40 6.18 7.58 -5.14
N ILE A 41 7.07 6.90 -4.41
CA ILE A 41 6.82 6.49 -3.01
C ILE A 41 6.34 7.67 -2.15
N LYS A 42 6.96 8.84 -2.27
CA LYS A 42 6.60 10.03 -1.48
C LYS A 42 5.22 10.57 -1.83
N GLU A 43 4.83 10.52 -3.10
CA GLU A 43 3.48 10.93 -3.52
C GLU A 43 2.43 9.97 -2.97
N VAL A 44 2.69 8.66 -2.98
CA VAL A 44 1.80 7.68 -2.35
C VAL A 44 1.70 7.90 -0.85
N GLU A 45 2.81 8.13 -0.16
CA GLU A 45 2.84 8.47 1.27
C GLU A 45 2.09 9.76 1.57
N SER A 46 2.07 10.73 0.66
CA SER A 46 1.28 11.97 0.83
C SER A 46 -0.24 11.75 0.72
N ILE A 47 -0.68 10.70 0.00
CA ILE A 47 -2.10 10.41 -0.24
C ILE A 47 -2.64 9.41 0.79
N LEU A 48 -1.87 8.35 1.06
CA LEU A 48 -2.26 7.24 1.93
C LEU A 48 -1.65 7.34 3.33
N GLY A 49 -0.64 8.17 3.54
CA GLY A 49 0.15 8.16 4.77
C GLY A 49 1.21 7.06 4.80
N GLN A 50 1.81 6.86 5.97
CA GLN A 50 2.84 5.85 6.15
C GLN A 50 2.25 4.43 6.08
N PRO A 51 2.95 3.48 5.44
CA PRO A 51 2.51 2.10 5.40
C PRO A 51 2.63 1.43 6.77
N THR A 52 1.79 0.43 7.02
CA THR A 52 1.89 -0.41 8.22
C THR A 52 3.16 -1.26 8.17
N ARG A 53 3.53 -1.76 6.99
CA ARG A 53 4.75 -2.54 6.77
C ARG A 53 5.44 -2.13 5.47
N LYS A 54 6.77 -2.17 5.49
CA LYS A 54 7.63 -1.88 4.34
C LYS A 54 8.65 -3.00 4.18
N GLU A 55 8.66 -3.61 3.01
CA GLU A 55 9.70 -4.57 2.61
C GLU A 55 10.46 -4.03 1.41
N ALA A 56 11.79 -3.99 1.47
CA ALA A 56 12.63 -3.69 0.31
C ALA A 56 13.38 -4.95 -0.10
N ARG A 57 13.27 -5.33 -1.38
CA ARG A 57 13.98 -6.46 -1.99
C ARG A 57 14.61 -6.00 -3.30
N HIS A 58 15.71 -6.64 -3.69
CA HIS A 58 16.29 -6.45 -5.02
C HIS A 58 15.76 -7.57 -5.90
N ILE A 59 15.17 -7.24 -7.06
CA ILE A 59 14.80 -8.26 -8.04
C ILE A 59 15.89 -8.29 -9.10
N GLU A 60 16.49 -9.46 -9.29
CA GLU A 60 17.34 -9.71 -10.44
C GLU A 60 16.45 -9.84 -11.68
N GLN A 61 16.40 -8.80 -12.51
CA GLN A 61 15.87 -8.94 -13.86
C GLN A 61 16.94 -9.60 -14.72
N GLN A 62 16.59 -10.66 -15.46
CA GLN A 62 17.48 -11.47 -16.31
C GLN A 62 18.17 -10.69 -17.46
N THR A 63 18.04 -9.36 -17.50
CA THR A 63 18.71 -8.48 -18.44
C THR A 63 19.24 -7.24 -17.70
N VAL A 64 20.47 -7.37 -17.18
CA VAL A 64 21.47 -6.30 -16.96
C VAL A 64 21.29 -5.33 -15.78
N ARG A 65 20.15 -5.21 -15.09
CA ARG A 65 20.05 -4.34 -13.90
C ARG A 65 19.22 -4.94 -12.76
N GLU A 66 19.83 -5.00 -11.56
CA GLU A 66 19.11 -5.15 -10.30
C GLU A 66 18.23 -3.92 -10.09
N LEU A 67 16.92 -4.11 -9.99
CA LEU A 67 16.00 -3.01 -9.69
C LEU A 67 15.50 -3.13 -8.25
N PRO A 68 15.50 -2.03 -7.48
CA PRO A 68 14.95 -2.03 -6.13
C PRO A 68 13.43 -2.18 -6.22
N LEU A 69 12.91 -3.30 -5.69
CA LEU A 69 11.50 -3.52 -5.40
C LEU A 69 11.22 -3.10 -3.97
N VAL A 70 10.22 -2.26 -3.78
CA VAL A 70 9.72 -1.90 -2.46
C VAL A 70 8.25 -2.28 -2.40
N ARG A 71 7.87 -3.06 -1.39
CA ARG A 71 6.49 -3.46 -1.10
C ARG A 71 5.99 -2.68 0.11
N TYR A 72 4.90 -1.95 -0.05
CA TYR A 72 4.22 -1.26 1.04
C TYR A 72 2.93 -2.01 1.34
N ALA A 73 2.71 -2.36 2.59
CA ALA A 73 1.48 -2.98 3.05
C ALA A 73 0.74 -2.03 3.99
N TYR A 74 -0.52 -1.78 3.69
CA TYR A 74 -1.45 -1.01 4.50
C TYR A 74 -2.48 -1.98 5.07
N ALA A 75 -2.40 -2.24 6.37
CA ALA A 75 -3.32 -3.14 7.07
C ALA A 75 -4.29 -2.34 7.93
N GLN A 76 -5.59 -2.55 7.72
CA GLN A 76 -6.64 -1.87 8.45
C GLN A 76 -7.87 -2.76 8.61
N ASP A 77 -8.46 -2.77 9.81
CA ASP A 77 -9.68 -3.53 10.12
C ASP A 77 -9.60 -5.03 9.71
N GLY A 78 -8.41 -5.62 9.79
CA GLY A 78 -8.15 -7.02 9.41
C GLY A 78 -7.97 -7.27 7.91
N GLN A 79 -7.96 -6.22 7.09
CA GLN A 79 -7.76 -6.27 5.65
C GLN A 79 -6.42 -5.62 5.27
N GLU A 80 -5.77 -6.13 4.22
CA GLU A 80 -4.46 -5.64 3.79
C GLU A 80 -4.48 -5.24 2.32
N VAL A 81 -3.89 -4.08 2.03
CA VAL A 81 -3.67 -3.57 0.68
C VAL A 81 -2.17 -3.47 0.46
N GLU A 82 -1.68 -4.19 -0.54
CA GLU A 82 -0.28 -4.19 -0.92
C GLU A 82 -0.03 -3.32 -2.16
N LEU A 83 1.04 -2.53 -2.12
CA LEU A 83 1.54 -1.72 -3.23
C LEU A 83 2.96 -2.13 -3.59
N HIS A 84 3.23 -2.22 -4.89
CA HIS A 84 4.53 -2.57 -5.41
C HIS A 84 5.17 -1.39 -6.14
N PHE A 85 6.37 -1.03 -5.70
CA PHE A 85 7.20 -0.01 -6.31
C PHE A 85 8.43 -0.66 -6.93
N ILE A 86 8.71 -0.36 -8.19
CA ILE A 86 9.96 -0.74 -8.85
C ILE A 86 10.65 0.56 -9.26
N ASP A 87 11.94 0.70 -8.93
CA ASP A 87 12.70 1.93 -9.20
C ASP A 87 12.03 3.18 -8.59
N GLY A 88 11.45 3.01 -7.39
CA GLY A 88 10.75 4.08 -6.66
C GLY A 88 9.38 4.49 -7.22
N LYS A 89 8.88 3.79 -8.24
CA LYS A 89 7.64 4.08 -8.96
C LYS A 89 6.58 3.00 -8.75
N LEU A 90 5.36 3.43 -8.42
CA LEU A 90 4.21 2.56 -8.25
C LEU A 90 3.86 1.88 -9.59
N GLN A 91 3.76 0.54 -9.56
CA GLN A 91 3.59 -0.25 -10.78
C GLN A 91 2.12 -0.56 -11.11
N ASN A 92 1.28 -0.71 -10.09
CA ASN A 92 -0.09 -1.20 -10.22
C ASN A 92 -1.07 -0.34 -9.43
N ARG A 93 -2.35 -0.44 -9.80
CA ARG A 93 -3.48 0.11 -9.03
C ARG A 93 -3.54 -0.53 -7.64
N ALA A 94 -3.94 0.27 -6.67
CA ALA A 94 -4.25 -0.20 -5.33
C ALA A 94 -5.63 -0.83 -5.31
N VAL A 95 -5.75 -2.01 -4.71
CA VAL A 95 -7.04 -2.67 -4.48
C VAL A 95 -7.70 -2.02 -3.26
N ARG A 96 -9.02 -1.83 -3.28
CA ARG A 96 -9.75 -1.29 -2.13
C ARG A 96 -9.78 -2.30 -0.98
N PHE A 97 -9.89 -1.79 0.23
CA PHE A 97 -10.18 -2.63 1.40
C PHE A 97 -11.53 -3.33 1.21
N GLY A 98 -11.53 -4.66 1.33
CA GLY A 98 -12.70 -5.51 1.19
C GLY A 98 -12.97 -6.01 -0.23
N GLU A 99 -12.21 -5.53 -1.21
CA GLU A 99 -12.21 -6.11 -2.55
C GLU A 99 -11.15 -7.21 -2.62
N LYS A 100 -11.49 -8.35 -3.24
CA LYS A 100 -10.47 -9.33 -3.58
C LYS A 100 -9.57 -8.70 -4.63
N ALA A 101 -8.25 -8.71 -4.37
CA ALA A 101 -7.29 -8.39 -5.42
C ALA A 101 -7.62 -9.24 -6.65
N PRO A 102 -7.61 -8.67 -7.87
CA PRO A 102 -7.77 -9.49 -9.06
C PRO A 102 -6.72 -10.59 -8.99
N GLU A 103 -7.19 -11.82 -8.81
CA GLU A 103 -6.37 -13.03 -8.86
C GLU A 103 -5.61 -12.93 -10.18
N THR A 104 -4.28 -12.83 -10.10
CA THR A 104 -3.39 -12.66 -11.25
C THR A 104 -3.60 -11.39 -12.10
N ALA A 105 -2.99 -10.28 -11.69
CA ALA A 105 -2.19 -9.51 -12.65
C ALA A 105 -0.74 -9.98 -12.48
N PRO A 106 -0.29 -11.03 -13.22
CA PRO A 106 1.14 -11.24 -13.33
C PRO A 106 1.71 -9.90 -13.78
N LEU A 107 2.77 -9.44 -13.11
CA LEU A 107 3.65 -8.40 -13.65
C LEU A 107 3.72 -8.68 -15.15
N LYS A 108 3.27 -7.75 -16.00
CA LYS A 108 3.33 -7.90 -17.46
C LYS A 108 4.81 -7.99 -17.86
N MET A 109 5.43 -9.15 -17.63
CA MET A 109 6.60 -9.59 -18.36
C MET A 109 6.08 -9.72 -19.78
N LYS A 110 6.45 -8.76 -20.61
CA LYS A 110 6.41 -8.96 -22.06
C LYS A 110 7.28 -10.18 -22.30
N ALA A 111 6.67 -11.36 -22.40
CA ALA A 111 7.31 -12.53 -22.95
C ALA A 111 7.78 -12.12 -24.35
N LYS A 112 9.10 -11.99 -24.48
CA LYS A 112 9.77 -11.76 -25.76
C LYS A 112 9.45 -12.99 -26.63
N PRO A 113 8.98 -12.84 -27.87
CA PRO A 113 8.79 -13.99 -28.74
C PRO A 113 10.17 -14.62 -28.98
N GLU A 114 10.29 -15.90 -28.67
CA GLU A 114 11.44 -16.71 -29.07
C GLU A 114 11.61 -16.61 -30.59
N ALA A 115 12.83 -16.30 -31.00
CA ALA A 115 13.21 -16.28 -32.39
C ALA A 115 13.26 -17.73 -32.89
N GLU A 116 12.34 -18.05 -33.77
CA GLU A 116 12.32 -19.25 -34.62
C GLU A 116 13.64 -19.32 -35.41
N LYS A 117 14.31 -20.47 -35.37
CA LYS A 117 15.44 -20.80 -36.24
C LYS A 117 15.39 -22.26 -36.63
#